data_AF-A0A5Y2SKT0-F1
#
_entry.id   AF-A0A5Y2SKT0-F1
#
_cell.length_a   1.000
_cell.length_b   1.000
_cell.length_c   1.000
_cell.angle_alpha   90.00
_cell.angle_beta   90.00
_cell.angle_gamma   90.00
#
_symmetry.space_group_name_H-M   'P 1'
#
loop_
_entity.id
_entity.type
_entity.pdbx_description
1 polymer ?
#
loop_
_entity_poly.entity_id
_entity_poly.type
_entity_poly.pdbx_seq_one_letter_code
_entity_poly.pdbx_strand_id
1 'polypeptide(L)'
;MAPALIPSYSKDLSITPFGEKLLIESFYFFTLEAGLLRADEYIVSAGEYQYYLDVYQLGCSTDDFFLDHGLDLIDMNIPMQDIVNTLLALDMVDDDKTIRIGRIQFNDFNFIEENGQMMTGKQVKSAVIAPDFQSAGLAREVYKMLARKHEFLICDNIQSIAGGALWASSIIRIAEVRIYNSRTKKFMDILGPGARGVSGTLPWSANDLSVDEIVRWGRAYDDENCCRHIVHVICKDRLIDDQFHEYVSIGGATE
;
A
#
# COMPACT_ATOMS: atom_id res chain seq x y z
N MET A 1 -6.65 -5.17 22.35
CA MET A 1 -7.62 -4.72 21.32
C MET A 1 -6.88 -4.64 20.00
N ALA A 2 -7.42 -5.26 18.95
CA ALA A 2 -6.62 -5.65 17.80
C ALA A 2 -7.41 -5.90 16.50
N PRO A 3 -7.00 -5.45 15.29
CA PRO A 3 -7.55 -5.93 14.02
C PRO A 3 -7.61 -7.45 13.94
N ALA A 4 -8.68 -7.94 13.34
CA ALA A 4 -8.89 -9.36 13.15
C ALA A 4 -8.02 -9.87 11.99
N LEU A 5 -7.28 -10.94 12.23
CA LEU A 5 -6.58 -11.67 11.16
C LEU A 5 -7.51 -12.71 10.55
N ILE A 6 -7.51 -12.78 9.23
CA ILE A 6 -8.14 -13.84 8.45
C ILE A 6 -7.07 -14.58 7.62
N PRO A 7 -7.33 -15.82 7.18
CA PRO A 7 -6.35 -16.62 6.45
C PRO A 7 -5.80 -15.94 5.19
N SER A 8 -6.71 -15.47 4.34
CA SER A 8 -6.39 -14.85 3.06
C SER A 8 -7.59 -14.07 2.52
N TYR A 9 -7.32 -13.14 1.62
CA TYR A 9 -8.32 -12.61 0.70
C TYR A 9 -8.12 -13.31 -0.65
N SER A 10 -9.19 -13.81 -1.25
CA SER A 10 -9.19 -14.14 -2.67
C SER A 10 -9.89 -13.00 -3.39
N LYS A 11 -9.13 -12.21 -4.17
CA LYS A 11 -9.68 -11.23 -5.08
C LYS A 11 -8.99 -11.35 -6.42
N ASP A 12 -9.79 -11.42 -7.47
CA ASP A 12 -9.34 -11.58 -8.84
C ASP A 12 -9.02 -10.20 -9.45
N LEU A 13 -7.76 -10.02 -9.85
CA LEU A 13 -7.29 -8.81 -10.53
C LEU A 13 -7.98 -8.59 -11.87
N SER A 14 -8.55 -9.62 -12.51
CA SER A 14 -9.26 -9.52 -13.79
C SER A 14 -10.60 -8.78 -13.66
N ILE A 15 -11.22 -8.82 -12.49
CA ILE A 15 -12.55 -8.26 -12.26
C ILE A 15 -12.43 -6.75 -12.05
N THR A 16 -12.96 -5.96 -12.98
CA THR A 16 -12.98 -4.50 -12.83
C THR A 16 -13.99 -4.09 -11.75
N PRO A 17 -13.67 -3.12 -10.87
CA PRO A 17 -14.63 -2.59 -9.90
C PRO A 17 -15.90 -2.08 -10.58
N PHE A 18 -17.06 -2.31 -9.95
CA PHE A 18 -18.36 -1.92 -10.47
C PHE A 18 -18.56 -0.40 -10.38
N GLY A 19 -19.04 0.23 -11.45
CA GLY A 19 -19.33 1.67 -11.50
C GLY A 19 -18.56 2.38 -12.62
N GLU A 20 -18.90 3.65 -12.87
CA GLU A 20 -18.10 4.49 -13.77
C GLU A 20 -16.82 4.89 -13.03
N LYS A 21 -15.69 4.79 -13.73
CA LYS A 21 -14.38 5.15 -13.21
C LYS A 21 -13.88 6.42 -13.86
N LEU A 22 -13.30 7.30 -13.06
CA LEU A 22 -12.60 8.49 -13.52
C LEU A 22 -11.15 8.42 -13.05
N LEU A 23 -10.21 8.51 -13.99
CA LEU A 23 -8.78 8.58 -13.70
C LEU A 23 -8.50 9.92 -13.01
N ILE A 24 -7.95 9.85 -11.80
CA ILE A 24 -7.50 11.02 -11.04
C ILE A 24 -6.09 11.39 -11.49
N GLU A 25 -5.18 10.41 -11.48
CA GLU A 25 -3.75 10.64 -11.63
C GLU A 25 -3.01 9.35 -11.96
N SER A 26 -1.93 9.47 -12.73
CA SER A 26 -0.99 8.39 -13.00
C SER A 26 0.36 8.71 -12.37
N PHE A 27 0.90 7.73 -11.64
CA PHE A 27 2.21 7.79 -10.99
C PHE A 27 3.18 6.86 -11.67
N TYR A 28 4.39 7.34 -11.92
CA TYR A 28 5.46 6.52 -12.48
C TYR A 28 6.59 6.38 -11.47
N PHE A 29 7.08 5.15 -11.33
CA PHE A 29 8.15 4.80 -10.40
C PHE A 29 8.92 3.59 -10.93
N PHE A 30 10.13 3.38 -10.41
CA PHE A 30 10.99 2.28 -10.82
C PHE A 30 11.37 1.42 -9.61
N THR A 31 11.42 0.10 -9.79
CA THR A 31 11.95 -0.82 -8.79
C THR A 31 12.95 -1.79 -9.41
N LEU A 32 13.89 -2.27 -8.59
CA LEU A 32 14.96 -3.18 -9.02
C LEU A 32 14.42 -4.54 -9.49
N GLU A 33 13.23 -4.92 -9.05
CA GLU A 33 12.64 -6.23 -9.29
C GLU A 33 11.63 -6.22 -10.44
N ALA A 34 11.02 -5.07 -10.74
CA ALA A 34 9.93 -4.97 -11.70
C ALA A 34 10.19 -3.97 -12.84
N GLY A 35 11.27 -3.21 -12.76
CA GLY A 35 11.60 -2.20 -13.75
C GLY A 35 10.69 -0.98 -13.63
N LEU A 36 10.26 -0.45 -14.77
CA LEU A 36 9.40 0.74 -14.83
C LEU A 36 7.93 0.37 -14.57
N LEU A 37 7.33 1.07 -13.62
CA LEU A 37 5.96 0.84 -13.16
C LEU A 37 5.10 2.10 -13.34
N ARG A 38 3.81 1.88 -13.57
CA ARG A 38 2.77 2.91 -13.56
C ARG A 38 1.69 2.53 -12.56
N ALA A 39 1.23 3.47 -11.75
CA ALA A 39 0.07 3.29 -10.89
C ALA A 39 -1.00 4.34 -11.22
N ASP A 40 -2.18 3.86 -11.62
CA ASP A 40 -3.30 4.70 -12.05
C ASP A 40 -4.35 4.72 -10.93
N GLU A 41 -4.62 5.91 -10.39
CA GLU A 41 -5.63 6.09 -9.34
C GLU A 41 -6.96 6.53 -9.93
N TYR A 42 -8.03 5.88 -9.50
CA TYR A 42 -9.39 6.13 -9.96
C TYR A 42 -10.33 6.43 -8.80
N ILE A 43 -11.29 7.32 -9.04
CA ILE A 43 -12.54 7.40 -8.27
C ILE A 43 -13.63 6.61 -9.00
N VAL A 44 -14.51 5.96 -8.24
CA VAL A 44 -15.61 5.15 -8.78
C VAL A 44 -16.95 5.70 -8.29
N SER A 45 -17.93 5.80 -9.19
CA SER A 45 -19.24 6.38 -8.89
C SER A 45 -20.18 5.43 -8.12
N ALA A 46 -19.88 4.14 -8.09
CA ALA A 46 -20.69 3.11 -7.45
C ALA A 46 -19.81 1.96 -6.91
N GLY A 47 -20.44 1.01 -6.23
CA GLY A 47 -19.77 -0.17 -5.70
C GLY A 47 -19.37 -0.05 -4.23
N GLU A 48 -18.61 -1.03 -3.76
CA GLU A 48 -18.16 -1.12 -2.36
C GLU A 48 -17.02 -0.14 -2.04
N TYR A 49 -16.26 0.26 -3.06
CA TYR A 49 -15.06 1.09 -2.93
C TYR A 49 -15.24 2.40 -3.68
N GLN A 50 -14.89 3.51 -3.02
CA GLN A 50 -14.89 4.85 -3.59
C GLN A 50 -13.67 5.08 -4.49
N TYR A 51 -12.56 4.42 -4.18
CA TYR A 51 -11.30 4.60 -4.89
C TYR A 51 -10.61 3.25 -5.12
N TYR A 52 -9.84 3.19 -6.21
CA TYR A 52 -8.84 2.14 -6.36
C TYR A 52 -7.62 2.63 -7.15
N LEU A 53 -6.51 1.93 -6.97
CA LEU A 53 -5.25 2.12 -7.66
C LEU A 53 -4.91 0.83 -8.39
N ASP A 54 -4.78 0.88 -9.72
CA ASP A 54 -4.24 -0.22 -10.51
C ASP A 54 -2.74 -0.01 -10.71
N VAL A 55 -1.93 -1.05 -10.47
CA VAL A 55 -0.48 -1.01 -10.64
C VAL A 55 -0.09 -1.86 -11.83
N TYR A 56 0.69 -1.29 -12.73
CA TYR A 56 1.12 -1.87 -13.99
C TYR A 56 2.64 -1.96 -14.06
N GLN A 57 3.14 -3.08 -14.56
CA GLN A 57 4.49 -3.16 -15.09
C GLN A 57 4.45 -2.70 -16.55
N LEU A 58 5.18 -1.64 -16.88
CA LEU A 58 5.20 -1.11 -18.23
C LEU A 58 6.04 -2.01 -19.12
N GLY A 59 5.40 -2.47 -20.19
CA GLY A 59 6.07 -3.21 -21.26
C GLY A 59 6.93 -2.29 -22.11
N CYS A 60 7.95 -2.85 -22.73
CA CYS A 60 8.84 -2.12 -23.63
C CYS A 60 8.85 -2.77 -25.02
N SER A 61 8.98 -1.96 -26.07
CA SER A 61 9.15 -2.45 -27.44
C SER A 61 10.35 -3.40 -27.58
N THR A 62 11.35 -3.24 -26.71
CA THR A 62 12.51 -4.13 -26.56
C THR A 62 12.43 -4.83 -25.22
N ASP A 63 12.41 -6.17 -25.23
CA ASP A 63 12.27 -6.97 -24.00
C ASP A 63 13.37 -6.64 -23.00
N ASP A 64 13.00 -6.60 -21.72
CA ASP A 64 13.85 -6.32 -20.54
C ASP A 64 14.57 -4.96 -20.51
N PHE A 65 14.49 -4.16 -21.58
CA PHE A 65 15.25 -2.92 -21.73
C PHE A 65 15.03 -1.93 -20.58
N PHE A 66 13.79 -1.71 -20.14
CA PHE A 66 13.54 -0.77 -19.03
C PHE A 66 14.20 -1.22 -17.73
N LEU A 67 14.23 -2.53 -17.45
CA LEU A 67 14.86 -3.06 -16.27
C LEU A 67 16.38 -2.92 -16.37
N ASP A 68 16.98 -3.46 -17.43
CA ASP A 68 18.44 -3.45 -17.63
C ASP A 68 18.99 -2.03 -17.67
N HIS A 69 18.38 -1.15 -18.47
CA HIS A 69 18.84 0.23 -18.57
C HIS A 69 18.58 1.03 -17.28
N GLY A 70 17.48 0.75 -16.57
CA GLY A 70 17.23 1.35 -15.27
C GLY A 70 18.28 0.93 -14.23
N LEU A 71 18.73 -0.33 -14.24
CA LEU A 71 19.81 -0.82 -13.39
C LEU A 71 21.14 -0.12 -13.68
N ASP A 72 21.49 0.06 -14.96
CA ASP A 72 22.69 0.81 -15.35
C ASP A 72 22.66 2.25 -14.80
N LEU A 73 21.51 2.92 -14.86
CA LEU A 73 21.34 4.27 -14.34
C LEU A 73 21.44 4.32 -12.80
N ILE A 74 20.97 3.28 -12.11
CA ILE A 74 21.15 3.15 -10.65
C ILE A 74 22.63 2.99 -10.30
N ASP A 75 23.37 2.16 -11.04
CA ASP A 75 24.82 1.98 -10.84
C ASP A 75 25.61 3.27 -11.09
N MET A 76 25.06 4.18 -11.90
CA MET A 76 25.57 5.53 -12.11
C MET A 76 25.17 6.55 -11.03
N ASN A 77 24.48 6.12 -9.96
CA ASN A 77 23.90 6.96 -8.89
C ASN A 77 22.93 8.04 -9.42
N ILE A 78 22.20 7.75 -10.49
CA ILE A 78 21.16 8.66 -10.99
C ILE A 78 19.95 8.64 -10.02
N PRO A 79 19.40 9.81 -9.64
CA PRO A 79 18.18 9.85 -8.81
C PRO A 79 17.01 9.16 -9.49
N MET A 80 16.19 8.38 -8.75
CA MET A 80 15.11 7.59 -9.38
C MET A 80 14.12 8.42 -10.22
N GLN A 81 13.83 9.66 -9.82
CA GLN A 81 12.95 10.54 -10.59
C GLN A 81 13.53 10.80 -12.00
N ASP A 82 14.85 11.03 -12.07
CA ASP A 82 15.56 11.23 -13.33
C ASP A 82 15.63 9.92 -14.13
N ILE A 83 15.75 8.76 -13.46
CA ILE A 83 15.64 7.44 -14.11
C ILE A 83 14.27 7.30 -14.77
N VAL A 84 13.19 7.50 -14.01
CA VAL A 84 11.81 7.38 -14.52
C VAL A 84 11.58 8.35 -15.67
N ASN A 85 11.96 9.62 -15.54
CA ASN A 85 11.86 10.61 -16.60
C ASN A 85 12.64 10.20 -17.84
N THR A 86 13.87 9.68 -17.66
CA THR A 86 14.71 9.20 -18.77
C THR A 86 14.05 8.05 -19.49
N LEU A 87 13.58 7.02 -18.76
CA LEU A 87 12.95 5.85 -19.36
C LEU A 87 11.65 6.20 -20.09
N LEU A 88 10.85 7.11 -19.54
CA LEU A 88 9.63 7.60 -20.20
C LEU A 88 9.94 8.43 -21.45
N ALA A 89 11.00 9.25 -21.42
CA ALA A 89 11.38 10.10 -22.54
C ALA A 89 11.92 9.32 -23.77
N LEU A 90 12.26 8.04 -23.59
CA LEU A 90 12.66 7.16 -24.69
C LEU A 90 11.49 6.78 -25.60
N ASP A 91 10.24 6.97 -25.15
CA ASP A 91 9.01 6.67 -25.93
C ASP A 91 8.96 5.22 -26.43
N MET A 92 9.44 4.29 -25.59
CA MET A 92 9.51 2.86 -25.89
C MET A 92 8.44 2.03 -25.18
N VAL A 93 7.46 2.68 -24.53
CA VAL A 93 6.38 1.98 -23.82
C VAL A 93 5.52 1.24 -24.83
N ASP A 94 5.31 -0.05 -24.57
CA ASP A 94 4.46 -0.93 -25.37
C ASP A 94 3.25 -1.36 -24.52
N ASP A 95 2.08 -0.82 -24.84
CA ASP A 95 0.84 -1.09 -24.13
C ASP A 95 0.39 -2.55 -24.27
N ASP A 96 0.71 -3.23 -25.39
CA ASP A 96 0.34 -4.64 -25.60
C ASP A 96 1.16 -5.59 -24.70
N LYS A 97 2.33 -5.12 -24.25
CA LYS A 97 3.19 -5.83 -23.28
C LYS A 97 3.01 -5.36 -21.85
N THR A 98 2.24 -4.29 -21.62
CA THR A 98 2.00 -3.74 -20.29
C THR A 98 1.01 -4.60 -19.53
N ILE A 99 1.37 -5.05 -18.32
CA ILE A 99 0.55 -5.97 -17.53
C ILE A 99 0.15 -5.34 -16.18
N ARG A 100 -1.11 -5.55 -15.79
CA ARG A 100 -1.57 -5.17 -14.44
C ARG A 100 -1.07 -6.19 -13.42
N ILE A 101 -0.20 -5.75 -12.53
CA ILE A 101 0.45 -6.58 -11.51
C ILE A 101 -0.12 -6.35 -10.12
N GLY A 102 -0.97 -5.34 -9.92
CA GLY A 102 -1.58 -5.11 -8.62
C GLY A 102 -2.83 -4.25 -8.66
N ARG A 103 -3.58 -4.30 -7.57
CA ARG A 103 -4.72 -3.43 -7.29
C ARG A 103 -4.84 -3.16 -5.80
N ILE A 104 -5.07 -1.91 -5.44
CA ILE A 104 -5.42 -1.50 -4.08
C ILE A 104 -6.75 -0.78 -4.11
N GLN A 105 -7.68 -1.16 -3.24
CA GLN A 105 -9.01 -0.56 -3.11
C GLN A 105 -9.13 0.11 -1.74
N PHE A 106 -9.65 1.32 -1.71
CA PHE A 106 -9.72 2.12 -0.50
C PHE A 106 -10.92 3.06 -0.46
N ASN A 107 -11.30 3.42 0.76
CA ASN A 107 -12.39 4.34 1.08
C ASN A 107 -11.88 5.47 1.98
N ASP A 108 -12.63 6.57 2.04
CA ASP A 108 -12.37 7.58 3.06
C ASP A 108 -12.61 7.02 4.46
N PHE A 109 -11.75 7.41 5.39
CA PHE A 109 -11.83 7.05 6.79
C PHE A 109 -11.57 8.28 7.66
N ASN A 110 -12.58 8.61 8.47
CA ASN A 110 -12.54 9.75 9.38
C ASN A 110 -12.04 9.31 10.75
N PHE A 111 -11.06 10.03 11.30
CA PHE A 111 -10.52 9.79 12.64
C PHE A 111 -10.24 11.10 13.36
N ILE A 112 -10.02 11.00 14.68
CA ILE A 112 -9.69 12.15 15.51
C ILE A 112 -8.20 12.11 15.82
N GLU A 113 -7.49 13.18 15.46
CA GLU A 113 -6.08 13.36 15.74
C GLU A 113 -5.85 13.77 17.20
N GLU A 114 -4.62 13.65 17.72
CA GLU A 114 -4.32 13.93 19.14
C GLU A 114 -4.67 15.37 19.58
N ASN A 115 -4.64 16.32 18.64
CA ASN A 115 -5.05 17.72 18.86
C ASN A 115 -6.59 17.91 18.91
N GLY A 116 -7.36 16.83 18.75
CA GLY A 116 -8.83 16.84 18.73
C GLY A 116 -9.45 17.16 17.37
N GLN A 117 -8.65 17.40 16.33
CA GLN A 117 -9.13 17.70 14.99
C GLN A 117 -9.63 16.43 14.29
N MET A 118 -10.72 16.56 13.54
CA MET A 118 -11.17 15.52 12.63
C MET A 118 -10.32 15.54 11.36
N MET A 119 -9.72 14.40 11.05
CA MET A 119 -8.91 14.18 9.86
C MET A 119 -9.58 13.13 8.97
N THR A 120 -9.33 13.21 7.66
CA THR A 120 -9.76 12.21 6.68
C THR A 120 -8.51 11.59 6.06
N GLY A 121 -8.45 10.26 6.01
CA GLY A 121 -7.42 9.53 5.28
C GLY A 121 -8.01 8.43 4.42
N LYS A 122 -7.16 7.69 3.71
CA LYS A 122 -7.59 6.54 2.90
C LYS A 122 -7.42 5.25 3.68
N GLN A 123 -8.50 4.52 3.92
CA GLN A 123 -8.45 3.18 4.47
C GLN A 123 -8.38 2.15 3.37
N VAL A 124 -7.26 1.41 3.31
CA VAL A 124 -7.08 0.27 2.40
C VAL A 124 -7.99 -0.86 2.85
N LYS A 125 -8.98 -1.18 2.03
CA LYS A 125 -9.95 -2.28 2.25
C LYS A 125 -9.52 -3.56 1.53
N SER A 126 -8.68 -3.42 0.51
CA SER A 126 -8.13 -4.57 -0.19
C SER A 126 -6.84 -4.20 -0.91
N ALA A 127 -5.88 -5.12 -0.90
CA ALA A 127 -4.67 -5.03 -1.70
C ALA A 127 -4.36 -6.41 -2.27
N VAL A 128 -4.11 -6.46 -3.57
CA VAL A 128 -3.69 -7.66 -4.29
C VAL A 128 -2.48 -7.28 -5.13
N ILE A 129 -1.43 -8.08 -5.04
CA ILE A 129 -0.24 -8.00 -5.89
C ILE A 129 0.01 -9.39 -6.43
N ALA A 130 0.31 -9.47 -7.73
CA ALA A 130 0.64 -10.70 -8.42
C ALA A 130 1.79 -11.43 -7.69
N PRO A 131 1.72 -12.77 -7.52
CA PRO A 131 2.67 -13.53 -6.70
C PRO A 131 4.15 -13.22 -6.97
N ASP A 132 4.51 -13.07 -8.25
CA ASP A 132 5.88 -12.83 -8.69
C ASP A 132 6.44 -11.47 -8.23
N PHE A 133 5.55 -10.56 -7.78
CA PHE A 133 5.90 -9.20 -7.35
C PHE A 133 5.67 -8.98 -5.84
N GLN A 134 5.29 -10.01 -5.07
CA GLN A 134 4.99 -9.86 -3.64
C GLN A 134 6.24 -9.66 -2.78
N SER A 135 7.36 -10.27 -3.14
CA SER A 135 8.64 -10.17 -2.42
C SER A 135 9.44 -8.91 -2.78
N ALA A 136 9.10 -8.24 -3.87
CA ALA A 136 9.79 -7.08 -4.44
C ALA A 136 9.64 -5.77 -3.63
N GLY A 137 9.02 -5.81 -2.45
CA GLY A 137 8.73 -4.59 -1.70
C GLY A 137 7.70 -3.66 -2.35
N LEU A 138 7.09 -4.04 -3.48
CA LEU A 138 6.15 -3.21 -4.24
C LEU A 138 5.01 -2.66 -3.36
N ALA A 139 4.42 -3.50 -2.51
CA ALA A 139 3.37 -3.07 -1.57
C ALA A 139 3.81 -1.91 -0.68
N ARG A 140 5.05 -1.94 -0.20
CA ARG A 140 5.62 -0.92 0.67
C ARG A 140 5.73 0.42 -0.07
N GLU A 141 6.23 0.40 -1.30
CA GLU A 141 6.39 1.62 -2.10
C GLU A 141 5.05 2.23 -2.49
N VAL A 142 4.09 1.39 -2.88
CA VAL A 142 2.74 1.88 -3.20
C VAL A 142 2.07 2.49 -1.95
N TYR A 143 2.24 1.89 -0.77
CA TYR A 143 1.68 2.45 0.47
C TYR A 143 2.37 3.77 0.86
N LYS A 144 3.69 3.88 0.64
CA LYS A 144 4.44 5.13 0.85
C LYS A 144 3.93 6.24 -0.08
N MET A 145 3.71 5.92 -1.36
CA MET A 145 3.14 6.84 -2.36
C MET A 145 1.74 7.31 -1.95
N LEU A 146 0.84 6.38 -1.61
CA LEU A 146 -0.52 6.71 -1.18
C LEU A 146 -0.54 7.59 0.08
N ALA A 147 0.30 7.29 1.07
CA ALA A 147 0.41 8.12 2.27
C ALA A 147 0.91 9.53 1.96
N ARG A 148 1.85 9.69 1.02
CA ARG A 148 2.33 11.02 0.60
C ARG A 148 1.26 11.83 -0.13
N LYS A 149 0.46 11.17 -0.97
CA LYS A 149 -0.63 11.83 -1.72
C LYS A 149 -1.79 12.23 -0.82
N HIS A 150 -2.25 11.32 0.04
CA HIS A 150 -3.49 11.49 0.79
C HIS A 150 -3.29 11.91 2.25
N GLU A 151 -2.06 12.26 2.63
CA GLU A 151 -1.60 12.58 3.99
C GLU A 151 -1.65 11.42 4.99
N PHE A 152 -2.74 10.64 5.00
CA PHE A 152 -2.95 9.52 5.91
C PHE A 152 -3.38 8.26 5.15
N LEU A 153 -2.71 7.16 5.47
CA LEU A 153 -3.09 5.82 5.02
C LEU A 153 -3.42 4.95 6.22
N ILE A 154 -4.54 4.24 6.14
CA ILE A 154 -5.11 3.45 7.22
C ILE A 154 -5.27 2.00 6.75
N CYS A 155 -4.93 1.03 7.60
CA CYS A 155 -5.21 -0.38 7.29
C CYS A 155 -6.68 -0.72 7.54
N ASP A 156 -7.17 -1.78 6.92
CA ASP A 156 -8.50 -2.28 7.29
C ASP A 156 -8.50 -2.86 8.73
N ASN A 157 -9.68 -2.88 9.34
CA ASN A 157 -9.90 -3.50 10.65
C ASN A 157 -9.94 -5.04 10.59
N ILE A 158 -9.93 -5.60 9.37
CA ILE A 158 -9.78 -7.03 9.07
C ILE A 158 -8.62 -7.17 8.08
N GLN A 159 -7.63 -7.99 8.39
CA GLN A 159 -6.44 -8.14 7.54
C GLN A 159 -6.17 -9.60 7.26
N SER A 160 -5.70 -9.93 6.06
CA SER A 160 -5.09 -11.23 5.84
C SER A 160 -3.80 -11.35 6.64
N ILE A 161 -3.32 -12.57 6.89
CA ILE A 161 -1.99 -12.79 7.49
C ILE A 161 -0.90 -12.03 6.73
N ALA A 162 -0.94 -12.06 5.39
CA ALA A 162 -0.01 -11.31 4.55
C ALA A 162 -0.12 -9.78 4.74
N GLY A 163 -1.36 -9.26 4.81
CA GLY A 163 -1.60 -7.84 5.07
C GLY A 163 -1.10 -7.42 6.45
N GLY A 164 -1.42 -8.18 7.50
CA GLY A 164 -0.90 -7.95 8.84
C GLY A 164 0.63 -7.99 8.89
N ALA A 165 1.24 -8.95 8.17
CA ALA A 165 2.70 -9.09 8.12
C ALA A 165 3.37 -7.91 7.42
N LEU A 166 2.75 -7.37 6.36
CA LEU A 166 3.19 -6.15 5.67
C LEU A 166 3.26 -4.98 6.66
N TRP A 167 2.19 -4.72 7.41
CA TRP A 167 2.17 -3.65 8.40
C TRP A 167 3.16 -3.88 9.54
N ALA A 168 3.19 -5.09 10.09
CA ALA A 168 4.04 -5.45 11.23
C ALA A 168 5.54 -5.54 10.93
N SER A 169 5.95 -5.58 9.65
CA SER A 169 7.35 -5.85 9.27
C SER A 169 7.92 -4.84 8.28
N SER A 170 7.13 -4.43 7.29
CA SER A 170 7.59 -3.60 6.17
C SER A 170 7.19 -2.13 6.36
N ILE A 171 5.95 -1.86 6.76
CA ILE A 171 5.47 -0.48 6.93
C ILE A 171 6.15 0.20 8.12
N ILE A 172 6.36 -0.50 9.24
CA ILE A 172 7.11 0.04 10.39
C ILE A 172 8.56 0.47 10.07
N ARG A 173 9.11 0.03 8.93
CA ARG A 173 10.46 0.43 8.50
C ARG A 173 10.47 1.75 7.74
N ILE A 174 9.31 2.17 7.22
CA ILE A 174 9.18 3.38 6.38
C ILE A 174 8.31 4.45 7.02
N ALA A 175 7.64 4.16 8.13
CA ALA A 175 6.71 5.08 8.78
C ALA A 175 6.56 4.78 10.28
N GLU A 176 6.29 5.82 11.07
CA GLU A 176 5.69 5.64 12.39
C GLU A 176 4.25 5.13 12.23
N VAL A 177 4.02 3.88 12.60
CA VAL A 177 2.71 3.24 12.51
C VAL A 177 1.97 3.41 13.82
N ARG A 178 0.92 4.23 13.84
CA ARG A 178 0.14 4.50 15.05
C ARG A 178 -1.05 3.55 15.16
N ILE A 179 -1.30 3.03 16.35
CA ILE A 179 -2.42 2.11 16.64
C ILE A 179 -3.61 2.95 17.09
N TYR A 180 -4.68 2.97 16.29
CA TYR A 180 -5.88 3.76 16.52
C TYR A 180 -7.09 2.89 16.80
N ASN A 181 -7.88 3.28 17.79
CA ASN A 181 -9.16 2.65 18.10
C ASN A 181 -10.32 3.48 17.54
N SER A 182 -10.98 2.96 16.52
CA SER A 182 -12.09 3.64 15.84
C SER A 182 -13.35 3.74 16.69
N ARG A 183 -13.52 2.88 17.70
CA ARG A 183 -14.65 2.92 18.62
C ARG A 183 -14.46 4.02 19.68
N THR A 184 -13.31 4.05 20.33
CA THR A 184 -13.02 5.05 21.37
C THR A 184 -12.50 6.37 20.81
N LYS A 185 -12.15 6.39 19.52
CA LYS A 185 -11.58 7.52 18.77
C LYS A 185 -10.28 8.03 19.37
N LYS A 186 -9.37 7.12 19.71
CA LYS A 186 -8.09 7.45 20.35
C LYS A 186 -6.94 6.65 19.77
N PHE A 187 -5.79 7.30 19.66
CA PHE A 187 -4.51 6.61 19.51
C PHE A 187 -4.15 5.93 20.83
N MET A 188 -3.72 4.69 20.73
CA MET A 188 -3.44 3.83 21.87
C MET A 188 -1.94 3.64 22.10
N ASP A 189 -1.18 3.51 21.02
CA ASP A 189 0.23 3.12 21.06
C ASP A 189 0.87 3.35 19.67
N ILE A 190 2.19 3.17 19.58
CA ILE A 190 2.93 3.13 18.32
C ILE A 190 3.36 1.68 18.09
N LEU A 191 3.08 1.14 16.91
CA LEU A 191 3.46 -0.22 16.54
C LEU A 191 4.98 -0.32 16.37
N GLY A 192 5.58 -1.24 17.11
CA GLY A 192 7.00 -1.58 17.06
C GLY A 192 7.27 -2.98 16.52
N PRO A 193 8.55 -3.42 16.58
CA PRO A 193 8.97 -4.74 16.13
C PRO A 193 8.20 -5.88 16.79
N GLY A 194 7.95 -6.96 16.05
CA GLY A 194 7.29 -8.16 16.57
C GLY A 194 5.76 -8.09 16.63
N ALA A 195 5.15 -7.16 15.88
CA ALA A 195 3.70 -6.93 15.85
C ALA A 195 3.12 -6.52 17.22
N ARG A 196 3.86 -5.69 17.97
CA ARG A 196 3.46 -5.22 19.30
C ARG A 196 3.70 -3.72 19.41
N GLY A 197 2.78 -3.03 20.07
CA GLY A 197 2.96 -1.62 20.43
C GLY A 197 4.13 -1.42 21.39
N VAL A 198 4.80 -0.27 21.31
CA VAL A 198 5.95 0.07 22.17
C VAL A 198 5.58 -0.01 23.65
N SER A 199 4.34 0.35 24.00
CA SER A 199 3.80 0.28 25.37
C SER A 199 3.22 -1.10 25.73
N GLY A 200 3.34 -2.08 24.84
CA GLY A 200 2.89 -3.46 25.04
C GLY A 200 1.54 -3.80 24.42
N THR A 201 0.89 -2.87 23.71
CA THR A 201 -0.40 -3.15 23.06
C THR A 201 -0.27 -4.30 22.07
N LEU A 202 -1.16 -5.28 22.12
CA LEU A 202 -1.27 -6.34 21.12
C LEU A 202 -2.36 -5.96 20.12
N PRO A 203 -2.00 -5.56 18.89
CA PRO A 203 -2.95 -5.01 17.95
C PRO A 203 -3.29 -6.02 16.85
N TRP A 204 -3.14 -7.34 17.02
CA TRP A 204 -3.79 -8.32 16.14
C TRP A 204 -4.46 -9.42 16.94
N SER A 205 -5.61 -9.90 16.45
CA SER A 205 -6.34 -11.02 17.04
C SER A 205 -6.37 -12.14 16.03
N ALA A 206 -6.16 -13.36 16.53
CA ALA A 206 -6.09 -14.57 15.72
C ALA A 206 -7.31 -15.49 15.91
N ASN A 207 -8.41 -14.97 16.46
CA ASN A 207 -9.57 -15.79 16.82
C ASN A 207 -10.25 -16.46 15.61
N ASP A 208 -10.10 -15.87 14.42
CA ASP A 208 -10.62 -16.39 13.17
C ASP A 208 -9.58 -17.27 12.41
N LEU A 209 -8.45 -17.63 13.05
CA LEU A 209 -7.37 -18.44 12.46
C LEU A 209 -7.31 -19.85 13.04
N SER A 210 -6.95 -20.82 12.20
CA SER A 210 -6.54 -22.16 12.60
C SER A 210 -5.14 -22.20 13.23
N VAL A 211 -4.76 -23.33 13.83
CA VAL A 211 -3.44 -23.51 14.45
C VAL A 211 -2.31 -23.29 13.44
N ASP A 212 -2.41 -23.86 12.24
CA ASP A 212 -1.39 -23.71 11.20
C ASP A 212 -1.28 -22.24 10.73
N GLU A 213 -2.39 -21.52 10.72
CA GLU A 213 -2.42 -20.11 10.37
C GLU A 213 -1.83 -19.20 11.46
N ILE A 214 -2.02 -19.55 12.73
CA ILE A 214 -1.34 -18.90 13.85
C ILE A 214 0.18 -19.12 13.75
N VAL A 215 0.62 -20.33 13.39
CA VAL A 215 2.04 -20.62 13.14
C VAL A 215 2.56 -19.77 11.97
N ARG A 216 1.78 -19.63 10.89
CA ARG A 216 2.12 -18.76 9.75
C ARG A 216 2.17 -17.27 10.13
N TRP A 217 1.29 -16.82 11.03
CA TRP A 217 1.36 -15.46 11.57
C TRP A 217 2.67 -15.24 12.34
N GLY A 218 3.04 -16.18 13.20
CA GLY A 218 4.37 -16.25 13.82
C GLY A 218 4.74 -15.01 14.64
N ARG A 219 3.76 -14.27 15.15
CA ARG A 219 3.93 -13.00 15.88
C ARG A 219 2.97 -12.90 17.06
N ALA A 220 3.17 -11.87 17.89
CA ALA A 220 2.28 -11.64 19.03
C ALA A 220 0.85 -11.32 18.57
N TYR A 221 -0.13 -11.81 19.32
CA TYR A 221 -1.56 -11.54 19.10
C TYR A 221 -2.32 -11.58 20.43
N ASP A 222 -3.48 -10.94 20.45
CA ASP A 222 -4.47 -10.89 21.53
C ASP A 222 -5.46 -12.06 21.31
N ASP A 223 -5.33 -13.09 22.13
CA ASP A 223 -6.14 -14.32 22.11
C ASP A 223 -7.48 -14.17 22.85
N GLU A 224 -7.55 -13.23 23.78
CA GLU A 224 -8.75 -12.96 24.57
C GLU A 224 -9.71 -11.99 23.87
N ASN A 225 -9.20 -11.00 23.14
CA ASN A 225 -10.01 -9.89 22.64
C ASN A 225 -9.94 -9.72 21.10
N CYS A 226 -10.90 -10.29 20.39
CA CYS A 226 -11.11 -10.00 18.97
C CYS A 226 -11.83 -8.66 18.80
N CYS A 227 -11.19 -7.67 18.16
CA CYS A 227 -11.76 -6.32 18.01
C CYS A 227 -11.63 -5.81 16.58
N ARG A 228 -12.72 -5.87 15.82
CA ARG A 228 -12.82 -5.27 14.47
C ARG A 228 -12.93 -3.73 14.51
N HIS A 229 -12.19 -3.04 15.37
CA HIS A 229 -12.20 -1.58 15.52
C HIS A 229 -10.82 -0.98 15.75
N ILE A 230 -9.76 -1.79 15.77
CA ILE A 230 -8.41 -1.26 15.73
C ILE A 230 -7.96 -1.18 14.27
N VAL A 231 -7.31 -0.08 13.93
CA VAL A 231 -6.67 0.17 12.65
C VAL A 231 -5.29 0.77 12.90
N HIS A 232 -4.40 0.60 11.93
CA HIS A 232 -3.09 1.21 11.91
C HIS A 232 -3.12 2.42 10.99
N VAL A 233 -2.52 3.52 11.43
CA VAL A 233 -2.49 4.80 10.72
C VAL A 233 -1.04 5.21 10.51
N ILE A 234 -0.66 5.50 9.27
CA ILE A 234 0.57 6.20 8.94
C ILE A 234 0.26 7.59 8.40
N CYS A 235 1.20 8.51 8.58
CA CYS A 235 1.11 9.90 8.16
C CYS A 235 2.30 10.25 7.27
N LYS A 236 2.08 11.06 6.23
CA LYS A 236 3.11 11.63 5.35
C LYS A 236 4.27 12.24 6.12
N ASP A 237 3.98 13.04 7.15
CA ASP A 237 4.98 13.78 7.92
C ASP A 237 5.76 12.90 8.90
N ARG A 238 5.36 11.62 9.05
CA ARG A 238 6.02 10.63 9.92
C ARG A 238 6.56 9.44 9.14
N LEU A 239 6.85 9.63 7.85
CA LEU A 239 7.63 8.67 7.07
C LEU A 239 9.09 8.73 7.52
N ILE A 240 9.69 7.58 7.84
CA ILE A 240 11.02 7.45 8.48
C ILE A 240 12.17 7.61 7.47
N ASP A 241 11.86 7.50 6.18
CA ASP A 241 12.87 7.38 5.15
C ASP A 241 12.80 8.52 4.12
N ASP A 242 13.82 9.37 4.16
CA ASP A 242 14.13 10.42 3.18
C ASP A 242 14.61 9.86 1.84
N GLN A 243 15.01 8.58 1.75
CA GLN A 243 15.45 7.94 0.50
C GLN A 243 14.30 7.32 -0.30
N PHE A 244 13.23 8.10 -0.52
CA PHE A 244 12.37 7.82 -1.67
C PHE A 244 12.31 9.03 -2.56
N HIS A 245 13.12 8.89 -3.60
CA HIS A 245 13.15 9.64 -4.83
C HIS A 245 11.72 9.97 -5.31
N GLU A 246 11.54 11.22 -5.71
CA GLU A 246 10.25 11.75 -6.14
C GLU A 246 9.64 10.89 -7.27
N TYR A 247 8.33 10.69 -7.22
CA TYR A 247 7.59 10.06 -8.32
C TYR A 247 7.19 11.13 -9.33
N VAL A 248 7.05 10.73 -10.59
CA VAL A 248 6.52 11.60 -11.64
C VAL A 248 5.01 11.41 -11.67
N SER A 249 4.28 12.50 -11.44
CA SER A 249 2.83 12.54 -11.52
C SER A 249 2.39 13.21 -12.82
N ILE A 250 1.41 12.62 -13.49
CA ILE A 250 0.71 13.24 -14.61
C ILE A 250 -0.79 13.23 -14.26
N GLY A 251 -1.38 14.42 -14.17
CA GLY A 251 -2.81 14.59 -13.89
C GLY A 251 -3.68 14.16 -15.07
N GLY A 252 -4.86 13.60 -14.77
CA GLY A 252 -5.87 13.34 -15.79
C GLY A 252 -6.39 14.64 -16.42
N ALA A 253 -6.51 14.67 -17.75
CA ALA A 253 -7.13 15.79 -18.45
C ALA A 253 -8.56 15.98 -17.93
N THR A 254 -8.84 17.17 -17.39
CA THR A 254 -10.21 17.64 -17.19
C THR A 254 -10.68 18.18 -18.54
N GLU A 255 -11.47 17.39 -19.26
CA GLU A 255 -12.38 17.94 -20.26
C GLU A 255 -13.71 18.35 -19.60
#